data_AF-T0ZW83-F1
#
_entry.id   AF-T0ZW83-F1
#
_cell.length_a   1.000
_cell.length_b   1.000
_cell.length_c   1.000
_cell.angle_alpha   90.00
_cell.angle_beta   90.00
_cell.angle_gamma   90.00
#
_symmetry.space_group_name_H-M   'P 1'
#
loop_
_entity.id
_entity.type
_entity.pdbx_description
1 polymer ?
#
loop_
_entity_poly.entity_id
_entity_poly.type
_entity_poly.pdbx_seq_one_letter_code
_entity_poly.pdbx_strand_id
1 'polypeptide(L)'
;RGVEARVPGHGEPLEELRRRRILIDGNPEKGEGLLLQIFTANVIGPIFFEIIQRKGNEGFGEGNFRALFESIELDQMRRGVI
;
A
#
# COMPACT_ATOMS: atom_id res chain seq x y z
N ARG A 1 -12.59 -1.54 -9.25
CA ARG A 1 -12.68 -3.01 -9.03
C ARG A 1 -12.39 -3.27 -7.56
N GLY A 2 -13.18 -4.13 -6.88
CA GLY A 2 -12.98 -4.47 -5.46
C GLY A 2 -11.65 -5.19 -5.21
N VAL A 3 -11.25 -5.33 -3.95
CA VAL A 3 -9.99 -6.00 -3.56
C VAL A 3 -10.01 -7.47 -3.99
N GLU A 4 -11.14 -8.15 -3.85
CA GLU A 4 -11.35 -9.55 -4.23
C GLU A 4 -11.08 -9.82 -5.71
N ALA A 5 -11.41 -8.85 -6.57
CA ALA A 5 -11.15 -8.98 -8.01
C ALA A 5 -9.69 -8.69 -8.38
N ARG A 6 -8.93 -8.03 -7.49
CA ARG A 6 -7.51 -7.70 -7.72
C ARG A 6 -6.58 -8.72 -7.08
N VAL A 7 -6.95 -9.22 -5.90
CA VAL A 7 -6.18 -10.17 -5.08
C VAL A 7 -7.11 -11.31 -4.68
N PRO A 8 -7.53 -12.17 -5.62
CA PRO A 8 -8.43 -13.29 -5.29
C PRO A 8 -7.77 -14.23 -4.28
N GLY A 9 -8.58 -14.82 -3.40
CA GLY A 9 -8.11 -15.77 -2.39
C GLY A 9 -7.25 -15.16 -1.26
N HIS A 10 -7.30 -13.84 -1.04
CA HIS A 10 -6.46 -13.18 -0.03
C HIS A 10 -6.73 -13.59 1.42
N GLY A 11 -7.96 -13.95 1.79
CA GLY A 11 -8.32 -14.40 3.15
C GLY A 11 -8.20 -13.35 4.27
N GLU A 12 -7.66 -12.16 4.00
CA GLU A 12 -7.54 -11.06 4.97
C GLU A 12 -8.88 -10.38 5.34
N PRO A 13 -9.03 -9.87 6.59
CA PRO A 13 -10.24 -9.17 7.04
C PRO A 13 -10.33 -7.75 6.46
N LEU A 14 -10.97 -7.58 5.30
CA LEU A 14 -10.99 -6.30 4.58
C LEU A 14 -11.55 -5.12 5.37
N GLU A 15 -12.53 -5.33 6.25
CA GLU A 15 -13.06 -4.24 7.07
C GLU A 15 -12.01 -3.69 8.04
N GLU A 16 -11.21 -4.56 8.67
CA GLU A 16 -10.12 -4.15 9.56
C GLU A 16 -9.00 -3.46 8.79
N LEU A 17 -8.61 -4.01 7.63
CA LEU A 17 -7.60 -3.39 6.77
C LEU A 17 -8.04 -1.99 6.35
N ARG A 18 -9.31 -1.85 5.92
CA ARG A 18 -9.89 -0.56 5.54
C ARG A 18 -9.92 0.42 6.70
N ARG A 19 -10.35 -0.02 7.89
CA ARG A 19 -10.40 0.81 9.12
C ARG A 19 -9.03 1.39 9.46
N ARG A 20 -7.97 0.60 9.25
CA ARG A 20 -6.57 0.97 9.54
C ARG A 20 -5.84 1.61 8.36
N ARG A 21 -6.48 1.70 7.19
CA ARG A 21 -5.87 2.15 5.92
C ARG A 21 -4.66 1.30 5.49
N ILE A 22 -4.72 0.00 5.77
CA ILE A 22 -3.73 -0.98 5.30
C ILE A 22 -4.09 -1.37 3.87
N LEU A 23 -3.10 -1.28 2.99
CA LEU A 23 -3.16 -1.69 1.60
C LEU A 23 -2.77 -3.16 1.49
N ILE A 24 -3.33 -3.85 0.49
CA ILE A 24 -3.07 -5.26 0.21
C ILE A 24 -2.73 -5.45 -1.27
N ASP A 25 -1.72 -6.27 -1.52
CA ASP A 25 -1.25 -6.65 -2.85
C ASP A 25 -0.76 -8.12 -2.87
N GLY A 26 -0.53 -8.66 -4.07
CA GLY A 26 -0.01 -10.00 -4.29
C GLY A 26 -0.95 -10.93 -5.05
N ASN A 27 -0.57 -12.21 -5.13
CA ASN A 27 -1.35 -13.23 -5.82
C ASN A 27 -1.23 -14.60 -5.10
N PRO A 28 -2.09 -14.84 -4.09
CA PRO A 28 -2.12 -16.10 -3.36
C PRO A 28 -2.38 -17.31 -4.25
N GLU A 29 -3.31 -17.18 -5.22
CA GLU A 29 -3.70 -18.28 -6.11
C GLU A 29 -2.56 -18.74 -7.01
N LYS A 30 -1.60 -17.87 -7.31
CA LYS A 30 -0.39 -18.20 -8.07
C LYS A 30 0.82 -18.58 -7.19
N GLY A 31 0.64 -18.65 -5.87
CA GLY A 31 1.71 -18.97 -4.93
C GLY A 31 2.70 -17.82 -4.66
N GLU A 32 2.41 -16.61 -5.14
CA GLU A 32 3.28 -15.42 -4.95
C GLU A 32 3.10 -14.78 -3.56
N GLY A 33 2.19 -15.29 -2.73
CA GLY A 33 1.90 -14.79 -1.39
C GLY A 33 1.23 -13.41 -1.38
N LEU A 34 1.18 -12.80 -0.19
CA LEU A 34 0.57 -11.49 0.06
C LEU A 34 1.56 -10.48 0.61
N LEU A 35 1.22 -9.22 0.36
CA LEU A 35 1.87 -8.06 0.91
C LEU A 35 0.84 -7.14 1.56
N LEU A 36 1.05 -6.76 2.82
CA LEU A 36 0.26 -5.76 3.52
C LEU A 36 1.14 -4.55 3.84
N GLN A 37 0.68 -3.36 3.47
CA GLN A 37 1.46 -2.12 3.56
C GLN A 37 0.65 -1.00 4.21
N ILE A 38 1.31 -0.16 4.99
CA ILE A 38 0.78 1.11 5.45
C ILE A 38 1.90 2.15 5.47
N PHE A 39 1.56 3.38 5.07
CA PHE A 39 2.50 4.49 5.02
C PHE A 39 2.12 5.53 6.07
N THR A 40 3.12 6.10 6.73
CA THR A 40 2.92 7.25 7.61
C THR A 40 2.70 8.51 6.77
N ALA A 41 2.15 9.55 7.40
CA ALA A 41 2.33 10.90 6.88
C ALA A 41 3.82 11.29 6.90
N ASN A 42 4.17 12.37 6.22
CA ASN A 42 5.51 12.95 6.30
C ASN A 42 5.88 13.28 7.75
N VAL A 43 7.06 12.84 8.18
CA VAL A 43 7.57 13.05 9.54
C VAL A 43 8.57 14.21 9.58
N ILE A 44 9.49 14.27 8.61
CA ILE A 44 10.51 15.34 8.49
C ILE A 44 10.66 15.70 7.02
N GLY A 45 10.18 16.88 6.61
CA GLY A 45 10.24 17.30 5.21
C GLY A 45 9.47 16.33 4.29
N PRO A 46 10.10 15.79 3.22
CA PRO A 46 9.49 14.76 2.36
C PRO A 46 9.68 13.32 2.87
N ILE A 47 10.27 13.11 4.06
CA ILE A 47 10.54 11.77 4.61
C ILE A 47 9.28 11.20 5.27
N PHE A 48 8.96 9.95 4.93
CA PHE A 48 7.90 9.14 5.55
C PHE A 48 8.43 7.71 5.80
N PHE A 49 7.68 6.92 6.57
CA PHE A 49 8.00 5.53 6.82
C PHE A 49 6.94 4.60 6.21
N GLU A 50 7.39 3.43 5.81
CA GLU A 50 6.55 2.30 5.42
C GLU A 50 6.63 1.22 6.49
N ILE A 51 5.47 0.66 6.85
CA ILE A 51 5.39 -0.58 7.62
C ILE A 51 4.83 -1.64 6.70
N ILE A 52 5.58 -2.73 6.54
CA ILE A 52 5.29 -3.81 5.59
C ILE A 52 5.25 -5.16 6.31
N GLN A 53 4.20 -5.94 6.03
CA GLN A 53 4.11 -7.33 6.44
C GLN A 53 4.09 -8.22 5.19
N ARG A 54 5.12 -9.07 5.09
CA ARG A 54 5.26 -10.05 4.00
C ARG A 54 4.67 -11.39 4.44
N LYS A 55 3.78 -11.94 3.62
CA LYS A 55 3.22 -13.30 3.79
C LYS A 55 3.54 -14.10 2.53
N GLY A 56 4.83 -14.40 2.34
CA GLY A 56 5.36 -15.12 1.18
C GLY A 56 5.71 -14.25 -0.02
N ASN A 57 5.20 -13.01 -0.12
CA ASN A 57 5.55 -12.10 -1.20
C ASN A 57 6.83 -11.31 -0.91
N GLU A 58 7.84 -11.44 -1.79
CA GLU A 58 9.13 -10.74 -1.71
C GLU A 58 9.21 -9.48 -2.59
N GLY A 59 8.15 -9.18 -3.35
CA GLY A 59 8.04 -7.99 -4.20
C GLY A 59 7.83 -6.68 -3.42
N PHE A 60 7.63 -5.57 -4.14
CA PHE A 60 7.54 -4.23 -3.53
C PHE A 60 6.12 -3.64 -3.44
N GLY A 61 5.12 -4.27 -4.07
CA GLY A 61 3.77 -3.70 -4.14
C GLY A 61 3.75 -2.39 -4.96
N GLU A 62 4.25 -2.44 -6.20
CA GLU A 62 4.43 -1.26 -7.08
C GLU A 62 3.17 -0.41 -7.21
N GLY A 63 1.99 -1.03 -7.21
CA GLY A 63 0.72 -0.33 -7.30
C GLY A 63 0.44 0.57 -6.08
N ASN A 64 0.81 0.12 -4.88
CA ASN A 64 0.64 0.89 -3.64
C ASN A 64 1.63 2.06 -3.60
N PHE A 65 2.86 1.84 -4.07
CA PHE A 65 3.90 2.85 -4.08
C PHE A 65 3.59 4.00 -5.05
N ARG A 66 3.11 3.69 -6.26
CA ARG A 66 2.73 4.72 -7.24
C ARG A 66 1.62 5.63 -6.73
N ALA A 67 0.56 5.06 -6.15
CA ALA A 67 -0.55 5.82 -5.61
C ALA A 67 -0.13 6.74 -4.44
N LEU A 68 0.81 6.27 -3.61
CA LEU A 68 1.38 7.08 -2.54
C LEU A 68 2.21 8.24 -3.09
N PHE A 69 3.09 7.97 -4.06
CA PHE A 69 3.97 8.98 -4.64
C PHE A 69 3.17 10.11 -5.31
N GLU A 70 2.15 9.75 -6.12
CA GLU A 70 1.24 10.72 -6.74
C GLU A 70 0.54 11.58 -5.69
N SER A 71 0.14 11.01 -4.54
CA SER A 71 -0.48 11.76 -3.43
C SER A 71 0.50 12.69 -2.72
N ILE A 72 1.77 12.32 -2.58
CA ILE A 72 2.80 13.14 -1.95
C ILE A 72 3.20 14.30 -2.85
N GLU A 73 3.40 14.06 -4.15
CA GLU A 73 3.72 15.12 -5.13
C GLU A 73 2.60 16.17 -5.19
N LEU A 74 1.35 15.74 -5.24
CA LEU A 74 0.19 16.65 -5.18
C LEU A 74 0.21 17.55 -3.94
N ASP A 75 0.63 17.01 -2.79
CA ASP A 75 0.74 17.76 -1.55
C ASP A 75 1.94 18.73 -1.55
N GLN A 76 3.08 18.33 -2.14
CA GLN A 76 4.23 19.22 -2.33
C GLN A 76 3.89 20.40 -3.28
N MET A 77 3.18 20.13 -4.39
CA MET A 77 2.70 21.17 -5.31
C MET A 77 1.78 22.17 -4.60
N ARG A 78 0.84 21.69 -3.78
CA ARG A 78 -0.07 22.55 -3.00
C ARG A 78 0.67 23.42 -1.99
N ARG A 79 1.78 22.94 -1.43
CA ARG A 79 2.62 23.67 -0.47
C ARG A 79 3.64 24.61 -1.14
N GLY A 80 3.77 24.58 -2.47
CA GLY A 80 4.67 25.46 -3.23
C GLY A 80 6.16 25.16 -3.03
N VAL A 81 6.50 23.90 -2.68
CA VAL A 81 7.88 23.46 -2.42
C VAL A 81 8.52 22.77 -3.64
N ILE A 82 7.77 22.57 -4.72
CA ILE A 82 8.20 22.10 -6.04
C ILE A 82 7.65 23.06 -7.10
#